data_AF-A0AAD9VHG2-F1
#
_entry.id   AF-A0AAD9VHG2-F1
#
_cell.length_a   1.000
_cell.length_b   1.000
_cell.length_c   1.000
_cell.angle_alpha   90.00
_cell.angle_beta   90.00
_cell.angle_gamma   90.00
#
_symmetry.space_group_name_H-M   'P 1'
#
loop_
_entity.id
_entity.type
_entity.pdbx_description
1 polymer ?
#
loop_
_entity_poly.entity_id
_entity_poly.type
_entity_poly.pdbx_seq_one_letter_code
_entity_poly.pdbx_strand_id
1 'polypeptide(L)' 'MLVHHMDVKTAFLNGILKEEIFMKVPEGIENTGNQVCKLNKTIYGLKQ' A
#
# COMPACT_ATOMS: atom_id res chain seq x y z
N MET A 1 -14.26 31.95 -7.97
CA MET A 1 -14.53 30.50 -7.91
C MET A 1 -13.48 29.90 -6.99
N LEU A 2 -13.86 29.47 -5.79
CA LEU A 2 -12.94 28.87 -4.81
C LEU A 2 -12.88 27.36 -5.06
N VAL A 3 -11.72 26.88 -5.52
CA VAL A 3 -11.46 25.44 -5.65
C VAL A 3 -10.92 24.95 -4.31
N HIS A 4 -11.70 24.13 -3.61
CA HIS A 4 -11.25 23.45 -2.40
C HIS A 4 -10.65 22.10 -2.79
N HIS A 5 -9.34 21.95 -2.63
CA HIS A 5 -8.65 20.68 -2.85
C HIS A 5 -8.80 19.82 -1.59
N MET A 6 -9.55 18.72 -1.70
CA MET A 6 -9.70 17.75 -0.62
C MET A 6 -8.75 16.58 -0.87
N ASP A 7 -7.66 16.52 -0.11
CA ASP A 7 -6.78 15.35 -0.09
C ASP A 7 -7.46 14.23 0.72
N VAL A 8 -8.11 13.29 0.03
CA VAL A 8 -8.74 12.12 0.65
C VAL A 8 -7.67 11.06 0.91
N LYS A 9 -6.87 11.29 1.96
CA LYS A 9 -5.77 10.39 2.38
C LYS A 9 -6.21 8.94 2.63
N THR A 10 -7.48 8.73 2.93
CA THR A 10 -8.04 7.43 3.33
C THR A 10 -8.60 6.59 2.19
N ALA A 11 -8.85 7.16 1.00
CA ALA A 11 -9.40 6.42 -0.13
C ALA A 11 -8.44 5.31 -0.58
N PHE A 12 -7.13 5.59 -0.54
CA PHE A 12 -6.07 4.63 -0.88
C PHE A 12 -5.79 3.59 0.20
N LEU A 13 -6.25 3.75 1.43
CA LEU A 13 -6.01 2.77 2.51
C LEU A 13 -7.18 1.79 2.70
N ASN A 14 -8.32 2.08 2.07
CA ASN A 14 -9.53 1.25 2.09
C ASN A 14 -9.83 0.61 0.72
N GLY A 15 -8.95 0.78 -0.26
CA GLY A 15 -9.07 0.13 -1.55
C GLY A 15 -8.88 -1.38 -1.42
N ILE A 16 -9.73 -2.13 -2.14
CA ILE A 16 -9.57 -3.57 -2.25
C ILE A 16 -8.42 -3.85 -3.23
N LEU A 17 -7.54 -4.78 -2.86
CA LEU A 17 -6.50 -5.26 -3.76
C LEU A 17 -7.14 -6.17 -4.81
N LYS A 18 -7.10 -5.75 -6.09
CA LYS A 18 -7.57 -6.58 -7.22
C LYS A 18 -6.68 -7.80 -7.44
N GLU A 19 -5.40 -7.65 -7.13
CA GLU A 19 -4.37 -8.66 -7.32
C GLU A 19 -3.64 -8.95 -6.01
N GLU A 20 -3.03 -10.12 -5.91
CA GLU A 20 -2.20 -10.48 -4.77
C GLU A 20 -0.80 -9.88 -4.94
N ILE A 21 -0.48 -8.89 -4.10
CA ILE A 21 0.77 -8.14 -4.19
C ILE A 21 1.68 -8.53 -3.03
N PHE A 22 2.93 -8.83 -3.37
CA PHE A 22 3.99 -9.11 -2.41
C PHE A 22 5.09 -8.04 -2.49
N MET A 23 5.71 -7.74 -1.36
CA MET A 23 6.84 -6.83 -1.26
C MET A 23 8.00 -7.46 -0.51
N LYS A 24 9.21 -6.90 -0.72
CA LYS A 24 10.38 -7.27 0.07
C LYS A 24 10.12 -6.96 1.55
N VAL A 25 10.71 -7.77 2.43
CA VAL A 25 10.68 -7.49 3.86
C VAL A 25 11.34 -6.14 4.12
N PRO A 26 10.69 -5.23 4.87
CA PRO A 26 11.25 -3.91 5.21
C PRO A 26 12.60 -4.02 5.94
N GLU A 27 13.43 -3.00 5.75
CA GLU A 27 14.65 -2.84 6.55
C GLU A 27 14.30 -2.72 8.05
N GLY A 28 15.09 -3.37 8.91
CA GLY A 28 14.86 -3.40 10.36
C GLY A 28 13.98 -4.56 10.85
N ILE A 29 13.50 -5.42 9.96
CA ILE A 29 12.87 -6.71 10.33
C ILE A 29 13.84 -7.83 9.99
N GLU A 30 14.05 -8.76 10.94
CA GLU A 30 14.83 -9.97 10.67
C GLU A 30 14.14 -10.79 9.58
N ASN A 31 14.80 -10.95 8.44
CA ASN A 31 14.41 -11.86 7.38
C ASN A 31 15.36 -13.05 7.41
N THR A 32 14.88 -14.18 7.95
CA THR A 32 15.66 -15.41 8.07
C THR A 32 15.76 -16.21 6.76
N GLY A 33 15.20 -15.69 5.66
CA GLY A 33 15.41 -16.18 4.30
C GLY A 33 14.12 -16.31 3.50
N ASN A 34 14.16 -15.94 2.22
CA ASN A 34 13.08 -16.02 1.20
C ASN A 34 11.67 -15.58 1.64
N GLN A 35 11.54 -14.85 2.75
CA GLN A 35 10.26 -14.28 3.16
C GLN A 35 9.93 -13.05 2.34
N VAL A 36 8.65 -12.90 2.04
CA VAL A 36 8.06 -11.74 1.39
C VAL A 36 6.84 -11.32 2.19
N CYS A 37 6.53 -10.03 2.21
CA CYS A 37 5.35 -9.51 2.88
C CYS A 37 4.19 -9.47 1.89
N LYS A 38 3.05 -10.06 2.26
CA LYS A 38 1.80 -9.88 1.52
C LYS A 38 1.15 -8.56 1.89
N LEU A 39 0.78 -7.79 0.89
CA LEU A 39 0.06 -6.55 1.11
C LEU A 39 -1.42 -6.86 1.38
N ASN A 40 -1.93 -6.41 2.53
CA ASN A 40 -3.33 -6.65 2.94
C ASN A 40 -4.27 -5.48 2.61
N LYS A 41 -3.72 -4.28 2.40
CA LYS A 41 -4.45 -3.06 2.07
C LYS A 41 -3.70 -2.30 1.00
N THR A 42 -4.40 -1.61 0.12
CA THR A 42 -3.77 -0.72 -0.86
C THR A 42 -2.92 0.35 -0.16
N ILE A 43 -1.85 0.78 -0.83
CA ILE A 43 -0.98 1.87 -0.38
C ILE A 43 -1.08 3.04 -1.35
N TYR A 44 -0.71 4.23 -0.89
CA TYR A 44 -0.73 5.42 -1.73
C TYR A 44 0.19 5.25 -2.95
N GLY A 45 -0.29 5.64 -4.13
CA GLY A 45 0.49 5.56 -5.37
C GLY A 45 0.67 4.13 -5.92
N LEU A 46 0.04 3.13 -5.30
CA LEU A 46 -0.03 1.79 -5.88
C LEU A 46 -0.91 1.85 -7.14
N LYS A 47 -0.27 1.73 -8.30
CA LYS A 47 -0.95 1.62 -9.58
C LYS A 47 -1.36 0.16 -9.78
N GLN A 48 -2.67 -0.09 -9.75
CA GLN A 48 -3.29 -1.34 -10.19
C GLN A 48 -3.60 -1.28 -11.69
#